data_AF-A0A367KVG8-F1
#
_entry.id   AF-A0A367KVG8-F1
#
_cell.length_a   1.000
_cell.length_b   1.000
_cell.length_c   1.000
_cell.angle_alpha   90.00
_cell.angle_beta   90.00
_cell.angle_gamma   90.00
#
_symmetry.space_group_name_H-M   'P 1'
#
loop_
_entity.id
_entity.type
_entity.pdbx_description
1 polymer ?
#
loop_
_entity_poly.entity_id
_entity_poly.type
_entity_poly.pdbx_seq_one_letter_code
_entity_poly.pdbx_strand_id
1 'polypeptide(L)'
;MLNSKIFLMTKYLDKKKTPRVPIRPSILQEKNNLDEKTVYGFGKWCNPRKLYLTESGMKKKSNDLQQKVSVRLLYVLKDEYIDNVIEDIVSHLPPYQCFIQNLKDEGYNVLGYTRMSKGEKDDGLCVRLLNQMCEKLKNRSLVSKILASVCCNANEPLLKRDSNKQEHILQQVHADGDIQDMLVYISSMEKVCIVVIDFAGLTTNCEDLKTFL
;
A
#
# COMPACT_ATOMS: atom_id res chain seq x y z
N MET A 1 21.26 -8.82 -22.36
CA MET A 1 21.24 -7.93 -21.20
C MET A 1 19.84 -7.40 -21.06
N LEU A 2 19.14 -7.69 -19.96
CA LEU A 2 17.84 -7.07 -19.71
C LEU A 2 18.06 -5.66 -19.16
N ASN A 3 17.37 -4.67 -19.71
CA ASN A 3 17.40 -3.30 -19.19
C ASN A 3 16.24 -3.08 -18.23
N SER A 4 16.36 -3.62 -17.01
CA SER A 4 15.35 -3.54 -15.95
C SER A 4 15.59 -2.35 -15.01
N LYS A 5 14.54 -1.58 -14.71
CA LYS A 5 14.55 -0.45 -13.76
C LYS A 5 13.57 -0.71 -12.61
N ILE A 6 13.98 -0.36 -11.39
CA ILE A 6 13.23 -0.53 -10.12
C ILE A 6 13.14 0.82 -9.38
N PHE A 7 12.01 1.11 -8.72
CA PHE A 7 11.75 2.36 -7.98
C PHE A 7 11.02 2.13 -6.63
N LEU A 8 11.10 3.08 -5.69
CA LEU A 8 10.86 2.87 -4.24
C LEU A 8 10.20 4.11 -3.56
N MET A 9 9.30 3.93 -2.56
CA MET A 9 8.70 5.07 -1.83
C MET A 9 8.37 4.80 -0.33
N THR A 10 8.71 5.74 0.57
CA THR A 10 8.54 5.64 2.06
C THR A 10 8.65 6.99 2.80
N LYS A 11 8.14 7.28 4.03
CA LYS A 11 7.04 6.80 4.93
C LYS A 11 6.97 7.78 6.15
N TYR A 12 5.79 8.34 6.52
CA TYR A 12 5.70 9.51 7.44
C TYR A 12 4.58 9.46 8.54
N LEU A 13 4.53 8.52 9.50
CA LEU A 13 3.38 8.42 10.46
C LEU A 13 3.75 8.45 11.96
N ASP A 14 2.86 9.03 12.79
CA ASP A 14 2.96 9.10 14.26
C ASP A 14 1.60 8.75 14.94
N LYS A 15 1.53 8.65 16.28
CA LYS A 15 0.44 8.03 17.05
C LYS A 15 -0.32 9.02 17.95
N LYS A 16 -1.47 9.54 17.47
CA LYS A 16 -2.34 10.46 18.23
C LYS A 16 -3.52 9.75 18.94
N LYS A 17 -4.01 10.33 20.04
CA LYS A 17 -5.18 9.86 20.81
C LYS A 17 -6.41 10.70 20.45
N THR A 18 -7.56 10.09 20.13
CA THR A 18 -8.76 10.83 19.69
C THR A 18 -10.03 10.38 20.43
N PRO A 19 -10.79 11.28 21.08
CA PRO A 19 -12.06 10.92 21.71
C PRO A 19 -13.21 10.79 20.69
N ARG A 20 -14.30 10.13 21.07
CA ARG A 20 -15.47 9.88 20.20
C ARG A 20 -16.18 11.15 19.69
N VAL A 21 -16.06 12.27 20.41
CA VAL A 21 -16.91 13.47 20.21
C VAL A 21 -16.17 14.65 19.55
N PRO A 22 -14.87 14.91 19.81
CA PRO A 22 -14.06 15.85 19.07
C PRO A 22 -13.10 15.11 18.12
N ILE A 23 -13.66 14.47 17.09
CA ILE A 23 -12.90 14.16 15.86
C ILE A 23 -12.67 15.45 15.06
N ARG A 24 -13.54 16.46 15.24
CA ARG A 24 -13.48 17.76 14.54
C ARG A 24 -12.27 18.64 14.88
N PRO A 25 -11.80 18.87 16.12
CA PRO A 25 -10.77 19.88 16.36
C PRO A 25 -9.35 19.46 15.94
N SER A 26 -9.02 18.17 16.06
CA SER A 26 -7.63 17.68 15.97
C SER A 26 -7.24 17.08 14.62
N ILE A 27 -8.13 17.10 13.63
CA ILE A 27 -7.93 16.57 12.26
C ILE A 27 -8.27 17.63 11.19
N LEU A 28 -8.83 18.78 11.58
CA LEU A 28 -9.71 19.58 10.71
C LEU A 28 -9.33 21.08 10.71
N GLN A 29 -8.03 21.38 10.77
CA GLN A 29 -7.52 22.69 10.33
C GLN A 29 -7.32 22.75 8.81
N GLU A 30 -7.46 21.62 8.10
CA GLU A 30 -7.20 21.49 6.65
C GLU A 30 -8.45 21.06 5.85
N LYS A 31 -9.22 22.08 5.44
CA LYS A 31 -10.10 22.19 4.24
C LYS A 31 -11.28 21.22 3.98
N ASN A 32 -12.47 21.77 4.23
CA ASN A 32 -13.62 21.97 3.31
C ASN A 32 -14.49 20.78 2.91
N ASN A 33 -14.04 19.52 2.91
CA ASN A 33 -14.89 18.38 2.50
C ASN A 33 -15.65 17.68 3.66
N LEU A 34 -15.43 18.12 4.90
CA LEU A 34 -16.02 17.52 6.11
C LEU A 34 -16.68 18.54 7.06
N ASP A 35 -16.52 19.84 6.82
CA ASP A 35 -17.03 20.93 7.68
C ASP A 35 -18.56 20.94 7.83
N GLU A 36 -19.28 20.46 6.82
CA GLU A 36 -20.74 20.34 6.85
C GLU A 36 -21.24 19.04 7.52
N LYS A 37 -20.37 18.04 7.76
CA LYS A 37 -20.81 16.73 8.25
C LYS A 37 -20.84 16.66 9.77
N THR A 38 -22.01 16.38 10.32
CA THR A 38 -22.18 16.06 11.75
C THR A 38 -21.36 14.83 12.14
N VAL A 39 -21.06 14.66 13.44
CA VAL A 39 -20.32 13.48 13.95
C VAL A 39 -20.98 12.16 13.52
N TYR A 40 -22.31 12.13 13.44
CA TYR A 40 -23.07 11.00 12.92
C TYR A 40 -22.90 10.81 11.39
N GLY A 41 -22.95 11.89 10.61
CA GLY A 41 -22.71 11.86 9.16
C GLY A 41 -21.30 11.40 8.80
N PHE A 42 -20.30 11.82 9.58
CA PHE A 42 -18.92 11.33 9.46
C PHE A 42 -18.84 9.83 9.77
N GLY A 43 -19.43 9.37 10.88
CA GLY A 43 -19.50 7.93 11.21
C GLY A 43 -20.15 7.08 10.12
N LYS A 44 -21.28 7.53 9.55
CA LYS A 44 -21.93 6.90 8.39
C LYS A 44 -21.04 6.88 7.15
N TRP A 45 -20.20 7.89 6.93
CA TRP A 45 -19.26 7.94 5.80
C TRP A 45 -18.04 7.03 6.00
N CYS A 46 -17.55 6.85 7.23
CA CYS A 46 -16.42 5.98 7.56
C CYS A 46 -16.76 4.49 7.52
N ASN A 47 -17.93 4.10 8.04
CA ASN A 47 -18.31 2.68 8.19
C ASN A 47 -18.22 1.84 6.90
N PRO A 48 -18.82 2.22 5.75
CA PRO A 48 -18.72 1.42 4.52
C PRO A 48 -17.30 1.37 3.94
N ARG A 49 -16.44 2.32 4.33
CA ARG A 49 -15.03 2.39 3.88
C ARG A 49 -14.07 1.59 4.75
N LYS A 50 -14.55 0.94 5.82
CA LYS A 50 -13.75 0.12 6.77
C LYS A 50 -12.43 0.78 7.19
N LEU A 51 -12.47 2.09 7.46
CA LEU A 51 -11.26 2.86 7.82
C LEU A 51 -10.68 2.35 9.15
N TYR A 52 -9.36 2.39 9.33
CA TYR A 52 -8.71 1.94 10.57
C TYR A 52 -9.27 2.58 11.86
N LEU A 53 -9.85 3.78 11.76
CA LEU A 53 -10.66 4.40 12.82
C LEU A 53 -11.77 3.46 13.34
N THR A 54 -12.52 2.81 12.46
CA THR A 54 -13.65 1.95 12.82
C THR A 54 -13.21 0.58 13.36
N GLU A 55 -12.03 0.09 12.95
CA GLU A 55 -11.46 -1.19 13.42
C GLU A 55 -10.71 -1.06 14.76
N SER A 56 -10.19 0.12 15.10
CA SER A 56 -9.36 0.33 16.30
C SER A 56 -10.09 0.13 17.64
N GLY A 57 -9.49 -0.63 18.57
CA GLY A 57 -10.09 -0.97 19.87
C GLY A 57 -10.44 0.24 20.75
N MET A 58 -11.65 0.21 21.34
CA MET A 58 -12.17 1.29 22.19
C MET A 58 -11.65 1.19 23.62
N LYS A 59 -11.26 2.33 24.20
CA LYS A 59 -10.94 2.46 25.64
C LYS A 59 -11.87 3.51 26.28
N LYS A 60 -12.11 3.40 27.59
CA LYS A 60 -12.80 4.45 28.37
C LYS A 60 -11.76 5.31 29.08
N LYS A 61 -11.94 6.62 29.11
CA LYS A 61 -11.13 7.59 29.87
C LYS A 61 -12.01 8.72 30.40
N SER A 62 -11.67 9.31 31.54
CA SER A 62 -12.23 10.63 31.89
C SER A 62 -11.70 11.68 30.91
N ASN A 63 -12.57 12.61 30.51
CA ASN A 63 -12.17 13.91 29.97
C ASN A 63 -11.81 14.87 31.13
N ASP A 64 -11.45 16.09 30.79
CA ASP A 64 -11.06 17.13 31.74
C ASP A 64 -12.23 17.59 32.64
N LEU A 65 -13.47 17.29 32.22
CA LEU A 65 -14.71 17.46 32.99
C LEU A 65 -15.06 16.21 33.83
N GLN A 66 -14.11 15.31 34.05
CA GLN A 66 -14.22 14.02 34.75
C GLN A 66 -15.21 12.99 34.15
N GLN A 67 -15.92 13.30 33.07
CA GLN A 67 -16.88 12.42 32.40
C GLN A 67 -16.17 11.28 31.65
N LYS A 68 -16.63 10.04 31.85
CA LYS A 68 -16.07 8.85 31.18
C LYS A 68 -16.48 8.78 29.71
N VAL A 69 -15.66 9.37 28.83
CA VAL A 69 -15.79 9.27 27.38
C VAL A 69 -15.08 8.03 26.81
N SER A 70 -15.60 7.52 25.70
CA SER A 70 -14.90 6.51 24.92
C SER A 70 -13.93 7.17 23.93
N VAL A 71 -12.72 6.60 23.85
CA VAL A 71 -11.62 7.07 23.01
C VAL A 71 -11.07 5.93 22.16
N ARG A 72 -10.48 6.26 21.02
CA ARG A 72 -9.73 5.35 20.16
C ARG A 72 -8.29 5.86 19.98
N LEU A 73 -7.37 4.95 19.75
CA LEU A 73 -5.95 5.24 19.50
C LEU A 73 -5.71 5.08 17.99
N LEU A 74 -5.21 6.13 17.35
CA LEU A 74 -5.00 6.19 15.91
C LEU A 74 -3.55 6.51 15.59
N TYR A 75 -3.14 6.20 14.37
CA TYR A 75 -1.98 6.82 13.76
C TYR A 75 -2.48 7.95 12.86
N VAL A 76 -1.87 9.11 12.98
CA VAL A 76 -2.21 10.33 12.26
C VAL A 76 -0.91 10.91 11.73
N LEU A 77 -0.94 11.48 10.51
CA LEU A 77 0.17 12.25 9.98
C LEU A 77 0.50 13.37 10.97
N LYS A 78 1.79 13.63 11.23
CA LYS A 78 2.15 14.81 12.01
C LYS A 78 1.89 16.06 11.19
N ASP A 79 1.51 17.13 11.87
CA ASP A 79 1.06 18.35 11.20
C ASP A 79 2.23 18.99 10.41
N GLU A 80 3.46 18.85 10.93
CA GLU A 80 4.74 19.21 10.26
C GLU A 80 5.03 18.50 8.92
N TYR A 81 4.29 17.46 8.57
CA TYR A 81 4.43 16.72 7.31
C TYR A 81 3.18 16.80 6.40
N ILE A 82 2.13 17.53 6.79
CA ILE A 82 0.90 17.58 5.99
C ILE A 82 1.17 18.27 4.64
N ASP A 83 1.71 19.48 4.64
CA ASP A 83 2.04 20.22 3.41
C ASP A 83 2.97 19.42 2.50
N ASN A 84 4.07 18.88 3.04
CA ASN A 84 5.02 18.06 2.28
C ASN A 84 4.37 16.82 1.65
N VAL A 85 3.42 16.16 2.35
CA VAL A 85 2.71 15.00 1.80
C VAL A 85 1.67 15.42 0.76
N ILE A 86 1.05 16.59 0.90
CA ILE A 86 0.15 17.15 -0.12
C ILE A 86 0.96 17.52 -1.37
N GLU A 87 2.10 18.17 -1.21
CA GLU A 87 3.03 18.49 -2.30
C GLU A 87 3.60 17.22 -2.96
N ASP A 88 3.98 16.20 -2.19
CA ASP A 88 4.35 14.88 -2.72
C ASP A 88 3.23 14.29 -3.59
N ILE A 89 1.97 14.35 -3.13
CA ILE A 89 0.84 13.80 -3.87
C ILE A 89 0.52 14.62 -5.12
N VAL A 90 0.48 15.94 -5.03
CA VAL A 90 0.08 16.83 -6.13
C VAL A 90 1.21 17.01 -7.16
N SER A 91 2.45 17.18 -6.70
CA SER A 91 3.59 17.51 -7.54
C SER A 91 4.36 16.30 -8.04
N HIS A 92 4.42 15.18 -7.29
CA HIS A 92 5.20 13.99 -7.75
C HIS A 92 4.35 12.94 -8.46
N LEU A 93 3.05 12.77 -8.13
CA LEU A 93 2.24 11.72 -8.76
C LEU A 93 2.04 11.94 -10.28
N PRO A 94 1.69 13.14 -10.77
CA PRO A 94 1.48 13.33 -12.22
C PRO A 94 2.78 13.17 -13.04
N PRO A 95 3.95 13.73 -12.66
CA PRO A 95 5.20 13.47 -13.37
C PRO A 95 5.62 12.00 -13.32
N TYR A 96 5.40 11.31 -12.20
CA TYR A 96 5.67 9.88 -12.10
C TYR A 96 4.78 9.05 -13.04
N GLN A 97 3.47 9.35 -13.10
CA GLN A 97 2.56 8.69 -14.05
C GLN A 97 2.93 8.99 -15.51
N CYS A 98 3.32 10.23 -15.82
CA CYS A 98 3.85 10.62 -17.13
C CYS A 98 5.12 9.83 -17.49
N PHE A 99 6.07 9.70 -16.56
CA PHE A 99 7.27 8.89 -16.74
C PHE A 99 6.96 7.41 -17.02
N ILE A 100 6.01 6.80 -16.29
CA ILE A 100 5.57 5.43 -16.57
C ILE A 100 4.91 5.33 -17.96
N GLN A 101 4.11 6.33 -18.37
CA GLN A 101 3.49 6.32 -19.69
C GLN A 101 4.55 6.42 -20.79
N ASN A 102 5.54 7.31 -20.66
CA ASN A 102 6.66 7.42 -21.60
C ASN A 102 7.42 6.09 -21.73
N LEU A 103 7.64 5.35 -20.64
CA LEU A 103 8.24 4.00 -20.71
C LEU A 103 7.38 3.03 -21.54
N LYS A 104 6.05 3.06 -21.42
CA LYS A 104 5.17 2.25 -22.26
C LYS A 104 5.25 2.65 -23.72
N ASP A 105 5.31 3.95 -23.99
CA ASP A 105 5.40 4.51 -25.35
C ASP A 105 6.77 4.18 -26.00
N GLU A 106 7.84 4.05 -25.20
CA GLU A 106 9.14 3.48 -25.59
C GLU A 106 9.12 1.94 -25.80
N GLY A 107 7.99 1.29 -25.54
CA GLY A 107 7.78 -0.16 -25.70
C GLY A 107 8.13 -1.02 -24.48
N TYR A 108 8.25 -0.45 -23.26
CA TYR A 108 8.46 -1.26 -22.05
C TYR A 108 7.15 -1.88 -21.55
N ASN A 109 7.21 -3.18 -21.23
CA ASN A 109 6.17 -3.86 -20.47
C ASN A 109 6.31 -3.49 -18.98
N VAL A 110 5.40 -2.66 -18.48
CA VAL A 110 5.42 -2.21 -17.08
C VAL A 110 4.64 -3.20 -16.21
N LEU A 111 5.35 -3.94 -15.37
CA LEU A 111 4.82 -4.93 -14.44
C LEU A 111 4.81 -4.38 -13.01
N GLY A 112 3.72 -4.57 -12.29
CA GLY A 112 3.68 -4.37 -10.85
C GLY A 112 4.03 -5.67 -10.14
N TYR A 113 4.90 -5.63 -9.14
CA TYR A 113 5.10 -6.75 -8.22
C TYR A 113 4.79 -6.34 -6.77
N THR A 114 4.10 -7.22 -6.07
CA THR A 114 3.79 -7.08 -4.64
C THR A 114 4.04 -8.41 -3.92
N ARG A 115 4.30 -8.34 -2.62
CA ARG A 115 4.37 -9.53 -1.77
C ARG A 115 3.87 -9.27 -0.37
N MET A 116 3.43 -10.34 0.29
CA MET A 116 3.19 -10.35 1.73
C MET A 116 4.22 -11.23 2.45
N SER A 117 4.65 -10.78 3.63
CA SER A 117 5.59 -11.51 4.47
C SER A 117 4.92 -12.69 5.18
N LYS A 118 5.64 -13.80 5.31
CA LYS A 118 5.28 -14.93 6.20
C LYS A 118 4.97 -14.41 7.61
N GLY A 119 4.00 -15.01 8.29
CA GLY A 119 3.61 -14.68 9.66
C GLY A 119 2.19 -15.15 10.01
N GLU A 120 1.85 -15.12 11.30
CA GLU A 120 0.53 -15.48 11.84
C GLU A 120 -0.52 -14.41 11.47
N LYS A 121 -1.05 -14.51 10.24
CA LYS A 121 -2.10 -13.63 9.72
C LYS A 121 -3.23 -14.50 9.18
N ASP A 122 -4.46 -14.04 9.40
CA ASP A 122 -5.65 -14.56 8.74
C ASP A 122 -5.57 -14.36 7.22
N ASP A 123 -6.03 -15.35 6.45
CA ASP A 123 -5.99 -15.33 4.98
C ASP A 123 -6.82 -14.18 4.41
N GLY A 124 -7.97 -13.87 5.00
CA GLY A 124 -8.81 -12.73 4.61
C GLY A 124 -8.11 -11.39 4.83
N LEU A 125 -7.31 -11.26 5.88
CA LEU A 125 -6.44 -10.09 6.09
C LEU A 125 -5.29 -10.05 5.06
N CYS A 126 -4.73 -11.20 4.68
CA CYS A 126 -3.69 -11.31 3.65
C CYS A 126 -4.23 -10.82 2.29
N VAL A 127 -5.33 -11.42 1.82
CA VAL A 127 -6.04 -11.04 0.57
C VAL A 127 -6.36 -9.55 0.56
N ARG A 128 -6.94 -9.03 1.64
CA ARG A 128 -7.31 -7.61 1.76
C ARG A 128 -6.11 -6.67 1.57
N LEU A 129 -4.96 -7.00 2.18
CA LEU A 129 -3.77 -6.15 2.10
C LEU A 129 -3.08 -6.28 0.75
N LEU A 130 -3.00 -7.48 0.17
CA LEU A 130 -2.48 -7.68 -1.19
C LEU A 130 -3.33 -6.92 -2.21
N ASN A 131 -4.66 -6.99 -2.14
CA ASN A 131 -5.56 -6.23 -3.01
C ASN A 131 -5.37 -4.71 -2.87
N GLN A 132 -5.14 -4.20 -1.67
CA GLN A 132 -4.79 -2.78 -1.47
C GLN A 132 -3.43 -2.40 -2.09
N MET A 133 -2.48 -3.33 -2.18
CA MET A 133 -1.20 -3.11 -2.86
C MET A 133 -1.35 -3.18 -4.38
N CYS A 134 -2.12 -4.15 -4.90
CA CYS A 134 -2.48 -4.24 -6.32
C CYS A 134 -3.18 -2.97 -6.81
N GLU A 135 -4.20 -2.48 -6.09
CA GLU A 135 -4.88 -1.22 -6.42
C GLU A 135 -3.95 -0.01 -6.38
N LYS A 136 -2.94 0.02 -5.50
CA LYS A 136 -1.94 1.11 -5.52
C LYS A 136 -1.04 1.04 -6.75
N LEU A 137 -0.56 -0.14 -7.13
CA LEU A 137 0.25 -0.33 -8.34
C LEU A 137 -0.56 0.03 -9.60
N LYS A 138 -1.83 -0.38 -9.67
CA LYS A 138 -2.73 -0.04 -10.78
C LYS A 138 -2.96 1.47 -10.89
N ASN A 139 -3.41 2.10 -9.81
CA ASN A 139 -3.88 3.48 -9.85
C ASN A 139 -2.75 4.52 -9.78
N ARG A 140 -1.66 4.26 -9.05
CA ARG A 140 -0.53 5.22 -8.96
C ARG A 140 0.55 4.97 -10.00
N SER A 141 0.81 3.70 -10.33
CA SER A 141 1.93 3.29 -11.17
C SER A 141 1.51 2.75 -12.54
N LEU A 142 0.23 2.86 -12.90
CA LEU A 142 -0.32 2.52 -14.22
C LEU A 142 0.13 1.17 -14.78
N VAL A 143 0.43 0.18 -13.93
CA VAL A 143 1.04 -1.08 -14.37
C VAL A 143 0.10 -1.88 -15.28
N SER A 144 0.65 -2.57 -16.27
CA SER A 144 -0.12 -3.33 -17.26
C SER A 144 -0.52 -4.72 -16.76
N LYS A 145 0.28 -5.32 -15.88
CA LYS A 145 0.00 -6.57 -15.16
C LYS A 145 0.49 -6.46 -13.71
N ILE A 146 -0.12 -7.20 -12.80
CA ILE A 146 0.25 -7.23 -11.38
C ILE A 146 0.53 -8.66 -10.95
N LEU A 147 1.72 -8.92 -10.41
CA LEU A 147 2.14 -10.23 -9.92
C LEU A 147 2.28 -10.18 -8.39
N ALA A 148 1.84 -11.24 -7.70
CA ALA A 148 1.73 -11.23 -6.24
C ALA A 148 2.26 -12.52 -5.59
N SER A 149 3.26 -12.39 -4.71
CA SER A 149 3.66 -13.49 -3.81
C SER A 149 2.89 -13.43 -2.49
N VAL A 150 2.10 -14.46 -2.20
CA VAL A 150 1.20 -14.47 -1.04
C VAL A 150 1.94 -14.62 0.29
N CYS A 151 2.99 -15.45 0.35
CA CYS A 151 3.62 -15.80 1.61
C CYS A 151 5.12 -16.11 1.43
N CYS A 152 5.94 -15.07 1.25
CA CYS A 152 7.38 -15.21 1.02
C CYS A 152 8.20 -14.29 1.93
N ASN A 153 9.42 -14.72 2.28
CA ASN A 153 10.35 -13.90 3.06
C ASN A 153 11.09 -12.92 2.14
N ALA A 154 11.40 -11.74 2.67
CA ALA A 154 12.03 -10.68 1.88
C ALA A 154 13.44 -11.03 1.38
N ASN A 155 14.15 -11.87 2.14
CA ASN A 155 15.50 -12.35 1.83
C ASN A 155 15.52 -13.68 1.05
N GLU A 156 14.35 -14.26 0.78
CA GLU A 156 14.19 -15.52 0.04
C GLU A 156 14.53 -15.30 -1.43
N PRO A 157 15.39 -16.14 -2.05
CA PRO A 157 15.80 -15.99 -3.45
C PRO A 157 14.61 -15.89 -4.40
N LEU A 158 14.60 -14.87 -5.28
CA LEU A 158 13.46 -14.58 -6.17
C LEU A 158 13.05 -15.80 -7.00
N LEU A 159 14.02 -16.53 -7.54
CA LEU A 159 13.83 -17.76 -8.33
C LEU A 159 13.13 -18.91 -7.57
N LYS A 160 13.19 -18.94 -6.23
CA LYS A 160 12.66 -20.03 -5.39
C LYS A 160 11.34 -19.70 -4.70
N ARG A 161 10.85 -18.47 -4.83
CA ARG A 161 9.59 -18.05 -4.21
C ARG A 161 8.40 -18.67 -4.93
N ASP A 162 7.32 -18.91 -4.19
CA ASP A 162 6.06 -19.47 -4.68
C ASP A 162 6.18 -20.82 -5.42
N SER A 163 7.31 -21.54 -5.31
CA SER A 163 7.46 -22.91 -5.85
C SER A 163 6.40 -23.88 -5.30
N ASN A 164 5.91 -23.62 -4.09
CA ASN A 164 4.71 -24.25 -3.52
C ASN A 164 3.56 -23.23 -3.58
N LYS A 165 2.78 -23.23 -4.67
CA LYS A 165 1.74 -22.23 -4.93
C LYS A 165 0.61 -22.27 -3.88
N GLN A 166 0.30 -21.12 -3.27
CA GLN A 166 -0.88 -20.94 -2.40
C GLN A 166 -2.11 -20.52 -3.22
N GLU A 167 -2.51 -21.37 -4.18
CA GLU A 167 -3.50 -21.03 -5.21
C GLU A 167 -4.84 -20.52 -4.64
N HIS A 168 -5.34 -21.14 -3.57
CA HIS A 168 -6.60 -20.76 -2.94
C HIS A 168 -6.64 -19.31 -2.39
N ILE A 169 -5.48 -18.75 -2.02
CA ILE A 169 -5.37 -17.34 -1.60
C ILE A 169 -5.13 -16.46 -2.83
N LEU A 170 -4.23 -16.88 -3.72
CA LEU A 170 -3.89 -16.13 -4.93
C LEU A 170 -5.11 -15.88 -5.84
N GLN A 171 -6.01 -16.85 -5.97
CA GLN A 171 -7.28 -16.71 -6.72
C GLN A 171 -8.23 -15.64 -6.16
N GLN A 172 -8.05 -15.22 -4.90
CA GLN A 172 -8.82 -14.14 -4.27
C GLN A 172 -8.11 -12.78 -4.37
N VAL A 173 -6.86 -12.77 -4.86
CA VAL A 173 -6.04 -11.56 -5.05
C VAL A 173 -6.24 -11.03 -6.48
N HIS A 174 -6.33 -9.72 -6.63
CA HIS A 174 -6.42 -9.02 -7.91
C HIS A 174 -5.03 -8.95 -8.60
N ALA A 175 -4.46 -10.13 -8.88
CA ALA A 175 -3.18 -10.31 -9.56
C ALA A 175 -3.33 -11.22 -10.78
N ASP A 176 -2.51 -10.99 -11.79
CA ASP A 176 -2.39 -11.78 -13.03
C ASP A 176 -1.64 -13.12 -12.83
N GLY A 177 -0.97 -13.31 -11.69
CA GLY A 177 -0.14 -14.48 -11.39
C GLY A 177 0.76 -14.28 -10.17
N ASP A 178 1.63 -15.25 -9.91
CA ASP A 178 2.67 -15.19 -8.89
C ASP A 178 4.04 -14.79 -9.46
N ILE A 179 5.10 -14.92 -8.66
CA ILE A 179 6.46 -14.58 -9.12
C ILE A 179 7.01 -15.58 -10.15
N GLN A 180 6.62 -16.85 -10.15
CA GLN A 180 7.06 -17.81 -11.17
C GLN A 180 6.48 -17.43 -12.54
N ASP A 181 5.21 -17.00 -12.56
CA ASP A 181 4.56 -16.44 -13.75
C ASP A 181 5.28 -15.14 -14.20
N MET A 182 5.74 -14.31 -13.26
CA MET A 182 6.59 -13.14 -13.53
C MET A 182 7.94 -13.51 -14.18
N LEU A 183 8.63 -14.56 -13.67
CA LEU A 183 9.92 -15.01 -14.20
C LEU A 183 9.81 -15.50 -15.64
N VAL A 184 8.76 -16.27 -15.96
CA VAL A 184 8.46 -16.71 -17.32
C VAL A 184 8.20 -15.50 -18.23
N TYR A 185 7.38 -14.54 -17.78
CA TYR A 185 7.05 -13.35 -18.56
C TYR A 185 8.29 -12.49 -18.84
N ILE A 186 9.12 -12.22 -17.83
CA ILE A 186 10.38 -11.47 -17.97
C ILE A 186 11.33 -12.17 -18.95
N SER A 187 11.45 -13.51 -18.88
CA SER A 187 12.30 -14.29 -19.78
C SER A 187 11.83 -14.24 -21.25
N SER A 188 10.56 -13.91 -21.49
CA SER A 188 9.96 -13.82 -22.82
C SER A 188 9.95 -12.42 -23.45
N MET A 189 10.34 -11.39 -22.70
CA MET A 189 10.15 -9.98 -23.07
C MET A 189 11.48 -9.21 -23.08
N GLU A 190 11.76 -8.50 -24.18
CA GLU A 190 13.01 -7.74 -24.34
C GLU A 190 13.09 -6.49 -23.44
N LYS A 191 11.96 -5.78 -23.30
CA LYS A 191 11.85 -4.56 -22.48
C LYS A 191 10.82 -4.75 -21.37
N VAL A 192 11.31 -4.75 -20.12
CA VAL A 192 10.46 -4.87 -18.92
C VAL A 192 10.88 -3.84 -17.88
N CYS A 193 9.89 -3.15 -17.30
CA CYS A 193 10.07 -2.32 -16.10
C CYS A 193 9.29 -2.96 -14.95
N ILE A 194 9.95 -3.18 -13.81
CA ILE A 194 9.34 -3.79 -12.63
C ILE A 194 9.11 -2.70 -11.59
N VAL A 195 7.85 -2.40 -11.31
CA VAL A 195 7.43 -1.45 -10.30
C VAL A 195 7.05 -2.17 -9.02
N VAL A 196 7.65 -1.74 -7.91
CA VAL A 196 7.33 -2.20 -6.56
C VAL A 196 7.02 -1.02 -5.65
N ILE A 197 6.34 -1.27 -4.54
CA ILE A 197 5.96 -0.20 -3.59
C ILE A 197 7.17 0.23 -2.74
N ASP A 198 7.96 -0.73 -2.26
CA ASP A 198 9.17 -0.51 -1.50
C ASP A 198 10.20 -1.63 -1.73
N PHE A 199 11.41 -1.46 -1.18
CA PHE A 199 12.57 -2.27 -1.52
C PHE A 199 12.41 -3.69 -1.01
N ALA A 200 12.03 -3.78 0.27
CA ALA A 200 11.62 -5.02 0.90
C ALA A 200 10.47 -5.69 0.14
N GLY A 201 9.59 -4.94 -0.54
CA GLY A 201 8.52 -5.44 -1.40
C GLY A 201 9.02 -6.24 -2.61
N LEU A 202 10.18 -5.90 -3.18
CA LEU A 202 10.88 -6.78 -4.12
C LEU A 202 11.73 -7.81 -3.36
N THR A 203 12.80 -7.37 -2.71
CA THR A 203 13.75 -8.24 -1.99
C THR A 203 14.60 -7.40 -1.03
N THR A 204 15.01 -7.98 0.09
CA THR A 204 16.09 -7.45 0.93
C THR A 204 17.42 -8.18 0.71
N ASN A 205 17.46 -9.15 -0.22
CA ASN A 205 18.69 -9.84 -0.59
C ASN A 205 19.30 -9.17 -1.82
N CYS A 206 20.28 -8.29 -1.58
CA CYS A 206 20.93 -7.50 -2.63
C CYS A 206 21.77 -8.36 -3.60
N GLU A 207 22.37 -9.46 -3.13
CA GLU A 207 23.21 -10.33 -3.98
C GLU A 207 22.36 -11.21 -4.91
N ASP A 208 21.22 -11.70 -4.40
CA ASP A 208 20.19 -12.33 -5.24
C ASP A 208 19.65 -11.35 -6.29
N LEU A 209 19.40 -10.09 -5.91
CA LEU A 209 18.97 -9.05 -6.85
C LEU A 209 20.00 -8.78 -7.96
N LYS A 210 21.30 -8.72 -7.66
CA LYS A 210 22.37 -8.59 -8.68
C LYS A 210 22.45 -9.79 -9.63
N THR A 211 22.02 -10.97 -9.17
CA THR A 211 22.00 -12.19 -9.99
C THR A 211 20.73 -12.27 -10.86
N PHE A 212 19.70 -11.53 -10.47
CA PHE A 212 18.39 -11.49 -11.13
C PHE A 212 18.28 -10.43 -12.25
N LEU A 213 19.10 -9.37 -12.21
CA LEU A 213 19.12 -8.27 -13.19
C LEU A 213 20.11 -8.54 -14.34
#